data_AF-A0AAJ2EJK5-F1
#
_entry.id   AF-A0AAJ2EJK5-F1
#
_cell.length_a   1.000
_cell.length_b   1.000
_cell.length_c   1.000
_cell.angle_alpha   90.00
_cell.angle_beta   90.00
_cell.angle_gamma   90.00
#
_symmetry.space_group_name_H-M   'P 1'
#
loop_
_entity.id
_entity.type
_entity.pdbx_description
1 polymer ?
#
loop_
_entity_poly.entity_id
_entity_poly.type
_entity_poly.pdbx_seq_one_letter_code
_entity_poly.pdbx_strand_id
1 'polypeptide(L)'
;MLNLFGEVVVTYDDLILSVEAVAPAYASSQRAFDHYVRAWAVADKVRCAKLQGTFESTIESARQRQKSLVRILGLRLPLST
;
A
#
# COMPACT_ATOMS: atom_id res chain seq x y z
N MET A 1 -13.97 6.93 -2.08
CA MET A 1 -14.40 8.32 -2.35
C MET A 1 -14.55 8.46 -3.86
N LEU A 2 -15.74 8.80 -4.34
CA LEU A 2 -15.99 9.02 -5.76
C LEU A 2 -15.77 10.49 -6.09
N ASN A 3 -15.27 10.80 -7.30
CA ASN A 3 -15.23 12.18 -7.78
C ASN A 3 -16.64 12.65 -8.20
N LEU A 4 -16.74 13.91 -8.65
CA LEU A 4 -17.99 14.51 -9.15
C LEU A 4 -18.59 13.79 -10.37
N PHE A 5 -17.86 12.84 -10.97
CA PHE A 5 -18.26 12.05 -12.13
C PHE A 5 -18.52 10.57 -11.78
N GLY A 6 -18.54 10.21 -10.50
CA GLY A 6 -18.78 8.82 -10.06
C GLY A 6 -17.59 7.87 -10.28
N GLU A 7 -16.40 8.40 -10.56
CA GLU A 7 -15.19 7.60 -10.69
C GLU A 7 -14.48 7.45 -9.35
N VAL A 8 -13.83 6.31 -9.12
CA VAL A 8 -13.03 6.09 -7.91
C VAL A 8 -11.74 6.91 -7.99
N VAL A 9 -11.60 7.82 -7.03
CA VAL A 9 -10.38 8.61 -6.87
C VAL A 9 -9.30 7.76 -6.20
N VAL A 10 -8.18 7.65 -6.90
CA VAL A 10 -6.92 7.12 -6.37
C VAL A 10 -5.97 8.30 -6.20
N THR A 11 -5.68 8.64 -4.95
CA THR A 11 -4.75 9.69 -4.56
C THR A 11 -3.34 9.14 -4.43
N TYR A 12 -2.36 10.04 -4.40
CA TYR A 12 -0.98 9.67 -4.13
C TYR A 12 -0.82 9.04 -2.74
N ASP A 13 -1.52 9.55 -1.73
CA ASP A 13 -1.51 8.97 -0.38
C ASP A 13 -2.05 7.54 -0.35
N ASP A 14 -3.04 7.21 -1.18
CA ASP A 14 -3.53 5.84 -1.29
C ASP A 14 -2.44 4.89 -1.82
N LEU A 15 -1.61 5.37 -2.75
CA LEU A 15 -0.48 4.62 -3.29
C LEU A 15 0.58 4.43 -2.21
N ILE A 16 0.91 5.47 -1.44
CA ILE A 16 1.83 5.40 -0.30
C ILE A 16 1.32 4.35 0.70
N LEU A 17 0.09 4.48 1.18
CA LEU A 17 -0.50 3.57 2.16
C LEU A 17 -0.50 2.12 1.67
N SER A 18 -0.80 1.91 0.38
CA SER A 18 -0.78 0.58 -0.22
C SER A 18 0.63 -0.01 -0.28
N VAL A 19 1.62 0.77 -0.73
CA VAL A 19 3.00 0.31 -0.88
C VAL A 19 3.68 0.12 0.47
N GLU A 20 3.47 1.01 1.44
CA GLU A 20 4.01 0.86 2.80
C GLU A 20 3.48 -0.41 3.48
N ALA A 21 2.20 -0.74 3.28
CA ALA A 21 1.60 -1.92 3.87
C ALA A 21 2.07 -3.24 3.23
N VAL A 22 2.25 -3.25 1.91
CA VAL A 22 2.54 -4.48 1.14
C VAL A 22 4.03 -4.68 0.91
N ALA A 23 4.76 -3.61 0.64
CA ALA A 23 6.13 -3.63 0.16
C ALA A 23 6.96 -2.45 0.73
N PRO A 24 7.09 -2.35 2.06
CA PRO A 24 7.71 -1.21 2.75
C PRO A 24 9.15 -0.93 2.30
N ALA A 25 9.88 -1.94 1.84
CA ALA A 25 11.24 -1.77 1.30
C ALA A 25 11.30 -0.79 0.11
N TYR A 26 10.22 -0.71 -0.68
CA TYR A 26 10.12 0.16 -1.85
C TYR A 26 9.60 1.57 -1.52
N ALA A 27 9.11 1.80 -0.31
CA ALA A 27 8.73 3.13 0.18
C ALA A 27 9.94 3.98 0.63
N SER A 28 11.13 3.37 0.72
CA SER A 28 12.36 4.03 1.21
C SER A 28 12.94 5.11 0.30
N SER A 29 12.57 5.12 -0.99
CA SER A 29 13.01 6.16 -1.94
C SER A 29 11.96 6.40 -3.01
N GLN A 30 11.83 7.65 -3.44
CA GLN A 30 10.86 8.06 -4.47
C GLN A 30 11.05 7.27 -5.78
N ARG A 31 12.30 7.04 -6.19
CA ARG A 31 12.60 6.29 -7.42
C ARG A 31 12.16 4.83 -7.33
N ALA A 32 12.42 4.17 -6.19
CA ALA A 32 12.00 2.78 -5.99
C ALA A 32 10.47 2.69 -5.91
N PHE A 33 9.84 3.65 -5.23
CA PHE A 33 8.40 3.78 -5.13
C PHE A 33 7.75 3.92 -6.51
N ASP A 34 8.19 4.90 -7.33
CA ASP A 34 7.63 5.15 -8.66
C ASP A 34 7.79 3.94 -9.59
N HIS A 35 8.97 3.31 -9.54
CA HIS A 35 9.22 2.08 -10.29
C HIS A 35 8.28 0.96 -9.85
N TYR A 36 8.11 0.76 -8.54
CA TYR A 36 7.24 -0.28 -8.00
C TYR A 36 5.77 -0.02 -8.34
N VAL A 37 5.29 1.20 -8.18
CA VAL A 37 3.92 1.62 -8.51
C VAL A 37 3.60 1.33 -9.97
N ARG A 38 4.51 1.68 -10.88
CA ARG A 38 4.35 1.42 -12.32
C ARG A 38 4.44 -0.06 -12.66
N ALA A 39 5.50 -0.74 -12.21
CA ALA A 39 5.76 -2.14 -12.54
C ALA A 39 4.65 -3.06 -12.03
N TRP A 40 4.04 -2.74 -10.88
CA TRP A 40 2.98 -3.55 -10.27
C TRP A 40 1.56 -3.01 -10.43
N ALA A 41 1.37 -1.96 -11.25
CA ALA A 41 0.07 -1.33 -11.51
C ALA A 41 -0.70 -1.04 -10.21
N VAL A 42 -0.02 -0.44 -9.23
CA VAL A 42 -0.59 -0.25 -7.87
C VAL A 42 -1.85 0.62 -7.92
N ALA A 43 -1.88 1.64 -8.76
CA ALA A 43 -3.06 2.49 -8.92
C ALA A 43 -4.32 1.71 -9.32
N ASP A 44 -4.18 0.70 -10.19
CA ASP A 44 -5.30 -0.12 -10.65
C ASP A 44 -5.80 -1.02 -9.52
N LYS A 45 -4.88 -1.61 -8.74
CA LYS A 45 -5.20 -2.43 -7.58
C LYS A 45 -5.93 -1.63 -6.52
N VAL A 46 -5.47 -0.42 -6.22
CA VAL A 46 -6.12 0.50 -5.28
C VAL A 46 -7.52 0.86 -5.78
N ARG A 47 -7.66 1.17 -7.07
CA ARG A 47 -8.96 1.49 -7.69
C ARG A 47 -9.94 0.32 -7.55
N CYS A 48 -9.52 -0.90 -7.89
CA CYS A 48 -10.33 -2.10 -7.76
C CYS A 48 -10.72 -2.37 -6.30
N ALA A 49 -9.78 -2.25 -5.36
CA ALA A 49 -10.06 -2.46 -3.94
C ALA A 49 -11.03 -1.42 -3.38
N LYS A 50 -10.94 -0.16 -3.84
CA LYS A 50 -11.88 0.91 -3.47
C LYS A 50 -13.27 0.70 -4.08
N LEU A 51 -13.36 0.25 -5.33
CA LEU A 51 -14.64 -0.13 -5.96
C LEU A 51 -15.33 -1.27 -5.20
N GLN A 52 -14.55 -2.21 -4.68
CA GLN A 52 -15.05 -3.34 -3.90
C GLN A 52 -15.28 -3.02 -2.42
N GLY A 53 -14.89 -1.83 -1.95
CA GLY A 53 -14.95 -1.45 -0.53
C GLY A 53 -13.98 -2.21 0.37
N THR A 54 -12.97 -2.89 -0.19
CA THR A 54 -12.02 -3.76 0.54
C THR A 54 -10.66 -3.11 0.81
N PHE A 55 -10.44 -1.88 0.35
CA PHE A 55 -9.16 -1.18 0.44
C PHE A 55 -8.56 -1.16 1.87
N GLU A 56 -9.32 -0.68 2.84
CA GLU A 56 -8.88 -0.60 4.25
C GLU A 56 -8.53 -1.99 4.82
N SER A 57 -9.41 -2.97 4.59
CA SER A 57 -9.19 -4.35 5.06
C SER A 57 -7.96 -5.01 4.43
N THR A 58 -7.64 -4.65 3.19
CA THR A 58 -6.46 -5.14 2.47
C THR A 58 -5.18 -4.57 3.09
N ILE A 59 -5.17 -3.28 3.39
CA ILE A 59 -4.06 -2.61 4.08
C ILE A 59 -3.84 -3.23 5.45
N GLU A 60 -4.90 -3.39 6.25
CA GLU A 60 -4.79 -3.95 7.59
C GLU A 60 -4.29 -5.41 7.56
N SER A 61 -4.80 -6.23 6.64
CA SER A 61 -4.32 -7.60 6.45
C SER A 61 -2.83 -7.66 6.07
N ALA A 62 -2.37 -6.74 5.22
CA ALA A 62 -0.96 -6.66 4.83
C ALA A 62 -0.06 -6.25 6.01
N ARG A 63 -0.47 -5.25 6.80
CA ARG A 63 0.22 -4.84 8.03
C ARG A 63 0.29 -5.97 9.07
N GLN A 64 -0.79 -6.74 9.22
CA GLN A 64 -0.81 -7.90 10.12
C GLN A 64 0.17 -8.98 9.68
N ARG A 65 0.24 -9.29 8.37
CA ARG A 65 1.23 -10.21 7.81
C ARG A 65 2.65 -9.73 8.04
N GLN A 66 2.91 -8.43 7.89
CA GLN A 66 4.22 -7.86 8.18
C GLN A 66 4.60 -8.04 9.66
N LYS A 67 3.69 -7.74 10.58
CA LYS A 67 3.90 -7.93 12.02
C LYS A 67 4.14 -9.40 12.38
N SER A 68 3.39 -10.32 11.78
CA SER A 68 3.59 -11.76 12.03
C SER A 68 4.95 -12.24 11.52
N LEU A 69 5.39 -11.77 10.34
CA LEU A 69 6.71 -12.08 9.80
C LEU A 69 7.83 -11.54 10.70
N VAL A 70 7.70 -10.31 11.19
CA VAL A 70 8.65 -9.73 12.17
C VAL A 70 8.73 -10.58 13.44
N ARG A 71 7.59 -11.03 13.96
CA ARG A 71 7.54 -11.88 15.16
C ARG A 71 8.17 -13.25 14.93
N ILE A 72 7.92 -13.88 13.78
CA ILE A 72 8.42 -15.21 13.45
C ILE A 72 9.92 -15.18 13.13
N LEU A 73 10.35 -14.18 12.36
CA LEU A 73 11.73 -14.08 11.85
C LEU A 73 12.66 -13.29 12.78
N GLY A 74 12.14 -12.69 13.86
CA GLY A 74 12.94 -11.90 14.80
C GLY A 74 13.51 -10.60 14.22
N LEU A 75 13.00 -10.14 13.06
CA LEU A 75 13.51 -8.96 12.36
C LEU A 75 13.03 -7.67 13.03
N ARG A 76 13.94 -6.91 13.66
CA ARG A 76 13.64 -5.57 14.21
C ARG A 76 13.29 -4.61 13.05
N LEU A 77 12.06 -4.10 13.02
CA LEU A 77 11.70 -2.97 12.16
C LEU A 77 12.57 -1.76 12.55
N PRO A 78 13.24 -1.07 11.60
CA PRO A 78 13.80 0.23 11.90
C PRO A 78 12.65 1.17 12.21
N LEU A 79 12.58 1.64 13.46
CA LEU A 79 11.77 2.79 13.82
C LEU A 79 12.40 3.99 13.10
N SER A 80 11.77 4.48 12.05
CA SER A 80 12.08 5.78 11.46
C SER A 80 11.65 6.85 12.46
N THR A 81 12.64 7.47 13.10
CA THR A 81 12.55 8.63 13.99
C THR A 81 12.02 9.86 13.28
#